data_AF-A0A8X7U654-F1
#
_entry.id   AF-A0A8X7U654-F1
#
_cell.length_a   1.000
_cell.length_b   1.000
_cell.length_c   1.000
_cell.angle_alpha   90.00
_cell.angle_beta   90.00
_cell.angle_gamma   90.00
#
_symmetry.space_group_name_H-M   'P 1'
#
loop_
_entity.id
_entity.type
_entity.pdbx_description
1 polymer ?
#
loop_
_entity_poly.entity_id
_entity_poly.type
_entity_poly.pdbx_seq_one_letter_code
_entity_poly.pdbx_strand_id
1 'polypeptide(L)'
;MVSAKSTRRDTDRANAIQSQAEMHKLEEEIREVLKALREAQESEYQIAEVRLHAQKECLGDLYRQLEEEKSELSRRVSGSDAESLMTNVLKRLDQIRKEVTKLKEMEEVAKGFGRTPRGILEEYFHLAIEE
;
A
#
# COMPACT_ATOMS: atom_id res chain seq x y z
N MET A 1 3.01 -45.96 53.34
CA MET A 1 3.56 -45.65 51.99
C MET A 1 2.51 -45.20 50.95
N VAL A 2 1.20 -45.19 51.24
CA VAL A 2 0.15 -44.86 50.26
C VAL A 2 -0.05 -43.34 50.07
N SER A 3 0.16 -42.54 51.11
CA SER A 3 -0.14 -41.10 51.12
C SER A 3 0.76 -40.28 50.16
N ALA A 4 2.07 -40.59 50.09
CA ALA A 4 3.02 -39.88 49.20
C ALA A 4 2.82 -40.17 47.69
N LYS A 5 2.17 -41.28 47.34
CA LYS A 5 1.82 -41.64 45.94
C LYS A 5 0.53 -40.97 45.45
N SER A 6 -0.30 -40.48 46.38
CA SER A 6 -1.51 -39.71 46.06
C SER A 6 -1.14 -38.27 45.72
N THR A 7 -0.38 -37.62 46.60
CA THR A 7 0.06 -36.22 46.43
C THR A 7 0.89 -35.98 45.17
N ARG A 8 1.75 -36.93 44.75
CA ARG A 8 2.47 -36.82 43.47
C ARG A 8 1.54 -36.80 42.27
N ARG A 9 0.53 -37.67 42.21
CA ARG A 9 -0.44 -37.71 41.10
C ARG A 9 -1.31 -36.46 41.03
N ASP A 10 -1.67 -35.90 42.17
CA ASP A 10 -2.44 -34.66 42.23
C ASP A 10 -1.60 -33.47 41.74
N THR A 11 -0.30 -33.46 42.08
CA THR A 11 0.65 -32.44 41.60
C THR A 11 0.91 -32.56 40.09
N ASP A 12 1.12 -33.78 39.58
CA ASP A 12 1.35 -34.03 38.15
C ASP A 12 0.12 -33.63 37.30
N ARG A 13 -1.09 -33.88 37.81
CA ARG A 13 -2.34 -33.48 37.17
C ARG A 13 -2.56 -31.97 37.17
N ALA A 14 -2.25 -31.30 38.28
CA ALA A 14 -2.33 -29.84 38.37
C ALA A 14 -1.34 -29.18 37.40
N ASN A 15 -0.11 -29.70 37.30
CA ASN A 15 0.87 -29.23 36.33
C ASN A 15 0.41 -29.44 34.88
N ALA A 16 -0.20 -30.59 34.56
CA ALA A 16 -0.71 -30.85 33.21
C ALA A 16 -1.86 -29.89 32.82
N ILE A 17 -2.77 -29.57 33.76
CA ILE A 17 -3.85 -28.61 33.55
C ILE A 17 -3.28 -27.20 33.34
N GLN A 18 -2.29 -26.81 34.13
CA GLN A 18 -1.60 -25.52 33.97
C GLN A 18 -0.92 -25.42 32.60
N SER A 19 -0.20 -26.46 32.17
CA SER A 19 0.43 -26.49 30.84
C SER A 19 -0.59 -26.44 29.70
N GLN A 20 -1.76 -27.06 29.84
CA GLN A 20 -2.84 -26.94 28.86
C GLN A 20 -3.44 -25.53 28.80
N ALA A 21 -3.61 -24.88 29.96
CA ALA A 21 -4.11 -23.50 30.01
C ALA A 21 -3.10 -22.51 29.37
N GLU A 22 -1.80 -22.71 29.62
CA GLU A 22 -0.73 -21.92 28.98
C GLU A 22 -0.69 -22.13 27.47
N MET A 23 -0.85 -23.38 27.00
CA MET A 23 -0.93 -23.68 25.58
C MET A 23 -2.12 -22.97 24.93
N HIS A 24 -3.30 -23.03 25.55
CA HIS A 24 -4.49 -22.34 25.05
C HIS A 24 -4.30 -20.81 25.00
N LYS A 25 -3.64 -20.23 26.00
CA LYS A 25 -3.32 -18.80 26.02
C LYS A 25 -2.40 -18.42 24.86
N LEU A 26 -1.35 -19.21 24.59
CA LEU A 26 -0.45 -18.98 23.47
C LEU A 26 -1.18 -19.08 22.12
N GLU A 27 -2.10 -20.04 21.98
CA GLU A 27 -2.93 -20.16 20.78
C GLU A 27 -3.81 -18.93 20.54
N GLU A 28 -4.41 -18.36 21.59
CA GLU A 28 -5.17 -17.10 21.47
C GLU A 28 -4.27 -15.92 21.09
N GLU A 29 -3.10 -15.78 21.73
CA GLU A 29 -2.14 -14.71 21.40
C GLU A 29 -1.69 -14.80 19.94
N ILE A 30 -1.42 -16.00 19.44
CA ILE A 30 -1.10 -16.21 18.01
C ILE A 30 -2.29 -15.81 17.13
N ARG A 31 -3.53 -16.19 17.49
CA ARG A 31 -4.73 -15.79 16.74
C ARG A 31 -4.89 -14.27 16.69
N GLU A 32 -4.69 -13.58 17.79
CA GLU A 32 -4.77 -12.12 17.88
C GLU A 32 -3.72 -11.44 17.01
N VAL A 33 -2.46 -11.89 17.07
CA VAL A 33 -1.38 -11.35 16.23
C VAL A 33 -1.68 -11.55 14.74
N LEU A 34 -2.14 -12.74 14.34
CA LEU A 34 -2.47 -13.02 12.94
C LEU A 34 -3.68 -12.21 12.45
N LYS A 35 -4.66 -11.97 13.32
CA LYS A 35 -5.81 -11.11 13.01
C LYS A 35 -5.35 -9.66 12.80
N ALA A 36 -4.55 -9.11 13.72
CA ALA A 36 -4.03 -7.75 13.62
C ALA A 36 -3.16 -7.56 12.36
N LEU A 37 -2.31 -8.55 12.03
CA LEU A 37 -1.50 -8.53 10.81
C LEU A 37 -2.37 -8.48 9.55
N ARG A 38 -3.43 -9.30 9.50
CA ARG A 38 -4.37 -9.30 8.38
C ARG A 38 -5.07 -7.95 8.22
N GLU A 39 -5.61 -7.41 9.30
CA GLU A 39 -6.30 -6.11 9.30
C GLU A 39 -5.37 -4.98 8.86
N ALA A 40 -4.11 -4.98 9.30
CA ALA A 40 -3.10 -4.02 8.87
C ALA A 40 -2.82 -4.15 7.36
N GLN A 41 -2.61 -5.36 6.84
CA GLN A 41 -2.34 -5.60 5.43
C GLN A 41 -3.54 -5.26 4.52
N GLU A 42 -4.77 -5.53 4.98
CA GLU A 42 -5.99 -5.13 4.27
C GLU A 42 -6.11 -3.60 4.18
N SER A 43 -5.79 -2.89 5.27
CA SER A 43 -5.75 -1.43 5.28
C SER A 43 -4.68 -0.87 4.33
N GLU A 44 -3.45 -1.42 4.39
CA GLU A 44 -2.36 -1.05 3.47
C GLU A 44 -2.78 -1.25 2.00
N TYR A 45 -3.40 -2.40 1.70
CA TYR A 45 -3.90 -2.70 0.36
C TYR A 45 -4.95 -1.68 -0.10
N GLN A 46 -5.94 -1.36 0.72
CA GLN A 46 -6.99 -0.39 0.39
C GLN A 46 -6.40 1.00 0.11
N ILE A 47 -5.43 1.44 0.91
CA ILE A 47 -4.72 2.71 0.68
C ILE A 47 -3.98 2.65 -0.65
N ALA A 48 -3.26 1.55 -0.93
CA ALA A 48 -2.54 1.38 -2.17
C ALA A 48 -3.47 1.42 -3.38
N GLU A 49 -4.58 0.68 -3.32
CA GLU A 49 -5.59 0.58 -4.36
C GLU A 49 -6.16 1.97 -4.69
N VAL A 50 -6.66 2.69 -3.68
CA VAL A 50 -7.24 4.03 -3.87
C VAL A 50 -6.21 4.98 -4.52
N ARG A 51 -4.96 4.98 -4.06
CA ARG A 51 -3.93 5.89 -4.56
C ARG A 51 -3.50 5.54 -5.98
N LEU A 52 -3.30 4.25 -6.29
CA LEU A 52 -2.93 3.79 -7.63
C LEU A 52 -4.05 4.04 -8.65
N HIS A 53 -5.31 3.86 -8.25
CA HIS A 53 -6.46 4.18 -9.10
C HIS A 53 -6.56 5.69 -9.37
N ALA A 54 -6.39 6.54 -8.36
CA ALA A 54 -6.36 7.99 -8.55
C ALA A 54 -5.21 8.43 -9.48
N GLN A 55 -4.03 7.82 -9.37
CA GLN A 55 -2.91 8.08 -10.27
C GLN A 55 -3.21 7.67 -11.72
N LYS A 56 -3.87 6.52 -11.91
CA LYS A 56 -4.34 6.06 -13.23
C LYS A 56 -5.34 7.03 -13.84
N GLU A 57 -6.31 7.52 -13.06
CA GLU A 57 -7.30 8.51 -13.52
C GLU A 57 -6.62 9.82 -13.93
N CYS A 58 -5.69 10.32 -13.12
CA CYS A 58 -4.88 11.49 -13.45
C CYS A 58 -4.14 11.32 -14.78
N LEU A 59 -3.44 10.19 -14.98
CA LEU A 59 -2.78 9.89 -16.25
C LEU A 59 -3.77 9.82 -17.42
N GLY A 60 -4.93 9.19 -17.22
CA GLY A 60 -5.99 9.11 -18.23
C GLY A 60 -6.47 10.49 -18.68
N ASP A 61 -6.69 11.39 -17.74
CA ASP A 61 -7.08 12.77 -18.02
C ASP A 61 -6.00 13.55 -18.76
N LEU A 62 -4.72 13.32 -18.43
CA LEU A 62 -3.59 13.94 -19.14
C LEU A 62 -3.46 13.44 -20.57
N TYR A 63 -3.61 12.14 -20.80
CA TYR A 63 -3.60 11.58 -22.16
C TYR A 63 -4.77 12.09 -23.00
N ARG A 64 -5.96 12.23 -22.41
CA ARG A 64 -7.12 12.83 -23.10
C ARG A 64 -6.84 14.28 -23.50
N GLN A 65 -6.34 15.09 -22.58
CA GLN A 65 -5.95 16.49 -22.83
C GLN A 65 -4.88 16.59 -23.93
N LEU A 66 -3.88 15.71 -23.91
CA LEU A 66 -2.86 15.66 -24.95
C LEU A 66 -3.46 15.44 -26.35
N GLU A 67 -4.44 14.54 -26.46
CA GLU A 67 -5.07 14.23 -27.74
C GLU A 67 -5.92 15.39 -28.27
N GLU A 68 -6.60 16.10 -27.37
CA GLU A 68 -7.33 17.33 -27.68
C GLU A 68 -6.38 18.43 -28.17
N GLU A 69 -5.28 18.67 -27.46
CA GLU A 69 -4.25 19.66 -27.80
C GLU A 69 -3.59 19.34 -29.15
N LYS A 70 -3.28 18.07 -29.43
CA LYS A 70 -2.75 17.61 -30.73
C LYS A 70 -3.74 17.78 -31.87
N SER A 71 -5.01 17.45 -31.62
CA SER A 71 -6.08 17.63 -32.59
C SER A 71 -6.28 19.10 -32.94
N GLU A 72 -6.21 19.99 -31.94
CA GLU A 72 -6.29 21.43 -32.17
C GLU A 72 -5.09 21.97 -32.96
N LEU A 73 -3.87 21.54 -32.60
CA LEU A 73 -2.65 21.91 -33.33
C LEU A 73 -2.73 21.49 -34.80
N SER A 74 -3.23 20.28 -35.07
CA SER A 74 -3.36 19.75 -36.43
C SER A 74 -4.37 20.52 -37.29
N ARG A 75 -5.39 21.15 -36.68
CA ARG A 75 -6.39 21.97 -37.39
C ARG A 75 -5.89 23.38 -37.74
N ARG A 76 -4.81 23.85 -37.13
CA ARG A 76 -4.29 25.23 -37.30
C ARG A 76 -3.17 25.25 -38.34
N VAL A 77 -3.26 26.18 -39.30
CA VAL A 77 -2.43 26.16 -40.52
C VAL A 77 -1.16 27.04 -40.43
N SER A 78 -1.11 28.06 -39.55
CA SER A 78 0.11 28.85 -39.25
C SER A 78 -0.19 30.02 -38.30
N GLY A 79 0.86 30.62 -37.72
CA GLY A 79 0.81 31.84 -36.90
C GLY A 79 1.23 31.63 -35.44
N SER A 80 1.20 32.71 -34.64
CA SER A 80 1.54 32.70 -33.20
C SER A 80 0.72 31.68 -32.40
N ASP A 81 -0.52 31.41 -32.82
CA ASP A 81 -1.40 30.40 -32.21
C ASP A 81 -0.82 28.98 -32.31
N ALA A 82 -0.11 28.64 -33.40
CA ALA A 82 0.46 27.31 -33.59
C ALA A 82 1.67 27.06 -32.66
N GLU A 83 2.49 28.09 -32.43
CA GLU A 83 3.63 28.00 -31.49
C GLU A 83 3.16 27.84 -30.04
N SER A 84 2.09 28.56 -29.65
CA SER A 84 1.48 28.41 -28.33
C SER A 84 0.90 27.00 -28.14
N LEU A 85 0.21 26.45 -29.16
CA LEU A 85 -0.34 25.09 -29.09
C LEU A 85 0.75 24.02 -29.04
N MET A 86 1.84 24.20 -29.80
CA MET A 86 3.01 23.30 -29.71
C MET A 86 3.62 23.33 -28.31
N THR A 87 3.73 24.51 -27.70
CA THR A 87 4.24 24.66 -26.32
C THR A 87 3.35 23.92 -25.32
N ASN A 88 2.02 23.99 -25.48
CA ASN A 88 1.07 23.26 -24.64
C ASN A 88 1.27 21.74 -24.76
N VAL A 89 1.37 21.21 -25.99
CA VAL A 89 1.62 19.79 -26.24
C VAL A 89 2.93 19.32 -25.59
N LEU A 90 4.02 20.09 -25.72
CA LEU A 90 5.30 19.76 -25.10
C LEU A 90 5.22 19.76 -23.57
N LYS A 91 4.55 20.76 -22.98
CA LYS A 91 4.30 20.83 -21.54
C LYS A 91 3.48 19.64 -21.05
N ARG A 92 2.48 19.22 -21.82
CA ARG A 92 1.64 18.06 -21.48
C ARG A 92 2.44 16.76 -21.50
N LEU A 93 3.27 16.56 -22.51
CA LEU A 93 4.18 15.41 -22.59
C LEU A 93 5.16 15.35 -21.42
N ASP A 94 5.70 16.50 -21.00
CA ASP A 94 6.56 16.59 -19.82
C ASP A 94 5.81 16.20 -18.54
N GLN A 95 4.57 16.68 -18.38
CA GLN A 95 3.72 16.32 -17.25
C GLN A 95 3.40 14.82 -17.23
N ILE A 96 3.01 14.23 -18.36
CA ILE A 96 2.77 12.79 -18.48
C ILE A 96 4.02 12.01 -18.09
N ARG A 97 5.20 12.42 -18.56
CA ARG A 97 6.46 11.75 -18.23
C ARG A 97 6.70 11.73 -16.72
N LYS A 98 6.47 12.85 -16.04
CA LYS A 98 6.59 12.96 -14.57
C LYS A 98 5.60 12.05 -13.85
N GLU A 99 4.32 12.08 -14.25
CA GLU A 99 3.29 11.25 -13.61
C GLU A 99 3.47 9.75 -13.88
N VAL A 100 4.08 9.37 -15.01
CA VAL A 100 4.48 7.98 -15.28
C VAL A 100 5.65 7.56 -14.39
N THR A 101 6.66 8.42 -14.20
CA THR A 101 7.76 8.16 -13.26
C THR A 101 7.23 7.98 -11.84
N LYS A 102 6.33 8.86 -11.40
CA LYS A 102 5.66 8.74 -10.10
C LYS A 102 4.91 7.41 -9.96
N LEU A 103 4.14 7.00 -10.96
CA LEU A 103 3.46 5.69 -10.93
C LEU A 103 4.46 4.53 -10.78
N LYS A 104 5.62 4.61 -11.45
CA LYS A 104 6.67 3.58 -11.33
C LYS A 104 7.27 3.52 -9.94
N GLU A 105 7.40 4.65 -9.26
CA GLU A 105 7.82 4.68 -7.85
C GLU A 105 6.72 4.14 -6.93
N MET A 106 5.45 4.50 -7.18
CA MET A 106 4.31 3.95 -6.43
C MET A 106 4.21 2.43 -6.53
N GLU A 107 4.57 1.83 -7.67
CA GLU A 107 4.56 0.36 -7.87
C GLU A 107 5.47 -0.41 -6.89
N GLU A 108 6.43 0.26 -6.23
CA GLU A 108 7.31 -0.35 -5.23
C GLU A 108 6.54 -0.96 -4.04
N VAL A 109 5.32 -0.48 -3.76
CA VAL A 109 4.44 -1.04 -2.72
C VAL A 109 4.04 -2.49 -2.96
N ALA A 110 4.23 -3.03 -4.16
CA ALA A 110 4.05 -4.46 -4.44
C ALA A 110 4.95 -5.36 -3.55
N LYS A 111 6.02 -4.80 -2.96
CA LYS A 111 6.90 -5.49 -2.00
C LYS A 111 6.35 -5.50 -0.57
N GLY A 112 5.22 -4.82 -0.32
CA GLY A 112 4.64 -4.54 0.99
C GLY A 112 5.10 -3.18 1.54
N PHE A 113 4.26 -2.52 2.34
CA PHE A 113 4.56 -1.18 2.86
C PHE A 113 5.79 -1.20 3.77
N GLY A 114 5.94 -2.21 4.63
CA GLY A 114 7.13 -2.37 5.48
C GLY A 114 8.46 -2.54 4.73
N ARG A 115 8.43 -2.78 3.41
CA ARG A 115 9.64 -2.87 2.55
C ARG A 115 9.76 -1.73 1.54
N THR A 116 8.78 -0.83 1.51
CA THR A 116 8.77 0.31 0.61
C THR A 116 9.54 1.46 1.24
N PRO A 117 10.41 2.18 0.49
CA PRO A 117 11.08 3.36 1.00
C PRO A 117 10.11 4.36 1.62
N ARG A 118 10.44 4.86 2.83
CA ARG A 118 9.61 5.80 3.59
C ARG A 118 9.18 7.02 2.79
N GLY A 119 10.09 7.61 2.01
CA GLY A 119 9.79 8.77 1.16
C GLY A 119 8.66 8.51 0.16
N ILE A 120 8.60 7.29 -0.42
CA ILE A 120 7.51 6.91 -1.35
C ILE A 120 6.17 6.82 -0.62
N LEU A 121 6.16 6.24 0.59
CA LEU A 121 4.95 6.11 1.40
C LEU A 121 4.41 7.47 1.88
N GLU A 122 5.31 8.36 2.30
CA GLU A 122 4.95 9.73 2.71
C GLU A 122 4.46 10.56 1.53
N GLU A 123 5.19 10.55 0.41
CA GLU A 123 4.92 11.42 -0.74
C GLU A 123 3.66 10.99 -1.51
N TYR A 124 3.45 9.69 -1.71
CA TYR A 124 2.40 9.20 -2.62
C TYR A 124 1.23 8.51 -1.93
N PHE A 125 1.44 7.99 -0.71
CA PHE A 125 0.39 7.30 0.04
C PHE A 125 -0.09 8.11 1.26
N HIS A 126 0.57 9.23 1.57
CA HIS A 126 0.27 10.13 2.68
C HIS A 126 0.25 9.43 4.04
N LEU A 127 1.15 8.46 4.21
CA LEU A 127 1.36 7.79 5.48
C LEU A 127 2.42 8.56 6.26
N ALA A 128 2.03 9.19 7.37
CA ALA A 128 2.98 9.64 8.37
C ALA A 128 3.48 8.41 9.14
N ILE A 129 4.73 8.03 8.93
CA ILE A 129 5.35 6.97 9.73
C ILE A 129 5.91 7.64 10.99
N GLU A 130 5.25 7.41 12.13
CA GLU A 130 5.78 7.80 13.44
C GLU A 130 7.10 7.03 13.70
N GLU A 131 8.12 7.73 14.21
CA GLU A 131 9.48 7.19 14.47
C GLU A 131 9.53 6.13 15.58
#